data_AF-A0A7S1MRB3-F1
#
_entry.id   AF-A0A7S1MRB3-F1
#
_cell.length_a   1.000
_cell.length_b   1.000
_cell.length_c   1.000
_cell.angle_alpha   90.00
_cell.angle_beta   90.00
_cell.angle_gamma   90.00
#
_symmetry.space_group_name_H-M   'P 1'
#
loop_
_entity.id
_entity.type
_entity.pdbx_description
1 polymer ?
#
loop_
_entity_poly.entity_id
_entity_poly.type
_entity_poly.pdbx_seq_one_letter_code
_entity_poly.pdbx_strand_id
1 'polypeptide(L)'
;MSAQLLKVVLRTTNKSFKDWKLEVEVPRSMRIKDLRKRLERAPYGLKITSGFGLHQCPDGYGGMVLMRLTDNDPVCADMVLMGFDPDKQPMLRARASKMAQPP
;
A
#
# COMPACT_ATOMS: atom_id res chain seq x y z
N MET A 1 -18.28 -13.48 16.49
CA MET A 1 -16.79 -13.55 16.43
C MET A 1 -16.28 -12.20 15.96
N SER A 2 -15.58 -11.45 16.81
CA SER A 2 -15.02 -10.14 16.43
C SER A 2 -13.89 -10.36 15.41
N ALA A 3 -14.04 -9.83 14.21
CA ALA A 3 -12.97 -9.90 13.20
C ALA A 3 -11.76 -9.12 13.71
N GLN A 4 -10.65 -9.81 13.98
CA GLN A 4 -9.41 -9.12 14.34
C GLN A 4 -8.94 -8.29 13.14
N LEU A 5 -8.88 -6.97 13.32
CA LEU A 5 -8.39 -6.04 12.33
C LEU A 5 -6.86 -6.00 12.35
N LEU A 6 -6.27 -5.87 11.17
CA LEU A 6 -4.86 -5.66 10.92
C LEU A 6 -4.69 -4.26 10.33
N LYS A 7 -3.82 -3.47 10.95
CA LYS A 7 -3.37 -2.20 10.41
C LYS A 7 -2.23 -2.46 9.43
N VAL A 8 -2.49 -2.18 8.16
CA VAL A 8 -1.54 -2.34 7.05
C VAL A 8 -0.95 -0.99 6.73
N VAL A 9 0.37 -0.92 6.60
CA VAL A 9 1.13 0.26 6.20
C VAL A 9 1.79 -0.05 4.86
N LEU A 10 1.30 0.62 3.81
CA LEU A 10 1.87 0.57 2.48
C LEU A 10 2.86 1.71 2.31
N ARG A 11 4.08 1.39 1.88
CA ARG A 11 5.13 2.37 1.55
C ARG A 11 5.55 2.21 0.10
N THR A 12 6.41 3.09 -0.39
CA THR A 12 7.01 2.96 -1.72
C THR A 12 8.52 2.80 -1.63
N THR A 13 9.12 2.04 -2.56
CA THR A 13 10.58 2.00 -2.71
C THR A 13 11.16 3.24 -3.40
N ASN A 14 10.30 4.12 -3.93
CA ASN A 14 10.73 5.31 -4.62
C ASN A 14 11.28 6.34 -3.60
N LYS A 15 12.59 6.62 -3.68
CA LYS A 15 13.29 7.50 -2.73
C LYS A 15 12.75 8.92 -2.72
N SER A 16 12.18 9.40 -3.83
CA SER A 16 11.53 10.72 -3.91
C SER A 16 10.29 10.83 -3.03
N PHE A 17 9.73 9.69 -2.60
CA PHE A 17 8.52 9.59 -1.79
C PHE A 17 8.75 8.76 -0.52
N LYS A 18 9.95 8.85 0.07
CA LYS A 18 10.34 8.10 1.29
C LYS A 18 9.38 8.32 2.48
N ASP A 19 8.74 9.49 2.55
CA ASP A 19 7.82 9.87 3.62
C ASP A 19 6.36 9.49 3.29
N TRP A 20 6.10 9.02 2.07
CA TRP A 20 4.78 8.57 1.67
C TRP A 20 4.46 7.22 2.31
N LYS A 21 3.32 7.17 2.98
CA LYS A 21 2.73 5.94 3.49
C LYS A 21 1.21 5.99 3.36
N LEU A 22 0.60 4.84 3.16
CA LEU A 22 -0.85 4.66 3.18
C LEU A 22 -1.20 3.62 4.24
N GLU A 23 -1.99 4.05 5.23
CA GLU A 23 -2.45 3.17 6.32
C GLU A 23 -3.87 2.69 6.03
N VAL A 24 -4.09 1.37 6.08
CA VAL A 24 -5.36 0.72 5.76
C VAL A 24 -5.68 -0.34 6.81
N GLU A 25 -6.87 -0.30 7.38
CA GLU A 25 -7.35 -1.35 8.28
C GLU A 25 -8.16 -2.40 7.52
N VAL A 26 -7.75 -3.66 7.63
CA VAL A 26 -8.40 -4.80 6.97
C VAL A 26 -8.51 -5.99 7.93
N PRO A 27 -9.44 -6.93 7.72
CA PRO A 27 -9.47 -8.17 8.48
C PRO A 27 -8.16 -8.96 8.33
N ARG A 28 -7.63 -9.55 9.41
CA ARG A 28 -6.43 -10.41 9.37
C ARG A 28 -6.55 -11.60 8.41
N SER A 29 -7.76 -12.06 8.15
CA SER A 29 -8.04 -13.14 7.20
C SER A 29 -8.05 -12.69 5.73
N MET A 30 -7.93 -11.40 5.45
CA MET A 30 -7.94 -10.86 4.09
C MET A 30 -6.73 -11.35 3.29
N ARG A 31 -6.96 -11.61 2.00
CA ARG A 31 -5.93 -11.98 1.03
C ARG A 31 -5.52 -10.79 0.17
N ILE A 32 -4.34 -10.87 -0.42
CA ILE A 32 -3.78 -9.80 -1.27
C ILE A 32 -4.70 -9.43 -2.43
N LYS A 33 -5.36 -10.42 -3.06
CA LYS A 33 -6.35 -10.16 -4.13
C LYS A 33 -7.46 -9.21 -3.70
N ASP A 34 -7.98 -9.41 -2.50
CA ASP A 34 -9.08 -8.61 -1.96
C ASP A 34 -8.58 -7.25 -1.47
N LEU A 35 -7.36 -7.21 -0.91
CA LEU A 35 -6.69 -5.96 -0.58
C LEU A 35 -6.50 -5.09 -1.84
N ARG A 36 -6.01 -5.65 -2.96
CA ARG A 36 -5.85 -4.93 -4.24
C ARG A 36 -7.17 -4.32 -4.72
N LYS A 37 -8.25 -5.12 -4.70
CA LYS A 37 -9.60 -4.63 -5.06
C LYS A 37 -10.09 -3.52 -4.13
N ARG A 38 -9.79 -3.61 -2.83
CA ARG A 38 -10.16 -2.59 -1.85
C ARG A 38 -9.38 -1.29 -2.06
N LEU A 39 -8.10 -1.40 -2.36
CA LEU A 39 -7.23 -0.27 -2.66
C LEU A 39 -7.61 0.42 -3.96
N GLU A 40 -8.06 -0.32 -4.98
CA GLU A 40 -8.51 0.25 -6.25
C GLU A 40 -9.81 1.08 -6.10
N ARG A 41 -10.62 0.77 -5.09
CA ARG A 41 -11.88 1.47 -4.81
C ARG A 41 -11.65 2.73 -3.94
N ALA A 42 -12.67 3.58 -3.89
CA ALA A 42 -12.71 4.69 -2.94
C ALA A 42 -12.61 4.15 -1.48
N PRO A 43 -11.93 4.86 -0.56
CA PRO A 43 -11.35 6.20 -0.72
C PRO A 43 -9.88 6.21 -1.21
N TYR A 44 -9.30 5.05 -1.53
CA TYR A 44 -7.87 4.92 -1.81
C TYR A 44 -7.55 5.15 -3.29
N GLY A 45 -8.34 4.61 -4.21
CA GLY A 45 -8.16 4.79 -5.66
C GLY A 45 -6.78 4.36 -6.17
N LEU A 46 -6.12 3.45 -5.47
CA LEU A 46 -4.78 2.94 -5.73
C LEU A 46 -4.88 1.66 -6.57
N LYS A 47 -4.59 1.77 -7.86
CA LYS A 47 -4.60 0.62 -8.77
C LYS A 47 -3.25 -0.07 -8.77
N ILE A 48 -3.15 -1.22 -8.10
CA ILE A 48 -1.92 -2.03 -8.07
C ILE A 48 -1.85 -2.90 -9.32
N THR A 49 -1.13 -2.45 -10.33
CA THR A 49 -0.96 -3.15 -11.61
C THR A 49 0.18 -4.16 -11.56
N SER A 50 0.38 -4.92 -12.65
CA SER A 50 1.52 -5.82 -12.82
C SER A 50 2.88 -5.11 -12.89
N GLY A 51 2.89 -3.79 -13.12
CA GLY A 51 4.11 -2.98 -13.24
C GLY A 51 4.78 -2.62 -11.91
N PHE A 52 4.08 -2.74 -10.79
CA PHE A 52 4.63 -2.52 -9.44
C PHE A 52 4.02 -3.54 -8.48
N GLY A 53 4.85 -4.49 -8.02
CA GLY A 53 4.41 -5.56 -7.14
C GLY A 53 4.25 -5.09 -5.69
N LEU A 54 3.28 -5.66 -4.99
CA LEU A 54 3.26 -5.65 -3.53
C LEU A 54 4.33 -6.60 -3.03
N HIS A 55 5.15 -6.13 -2.11
CA HIS A 55 6.17 -6.92 -1.47
C HIS A 55 6.00 -6.82 0.04
N GLN A 56 6.30 -7.91 0.74
CA GLN A 56 6.41 -7.86 2.19
C GLN A 56 7.76 -7.23 2.54
N CYS A 57 7.75 -6.32 3.51
CA CYS A 57 8.96 -5.88 4.18
C CYS A 57 9.00 -6.54 5.56
N PRO A 58 9.78 -7.62 5.76
CA PRO A 58 10.23 -7.94 7.10
C PRO A 58 11.13 -6.79 7.60
N ASP A 59 11.02 -6.43 8.88
CA ASP A 59 11.51 -5.18 9.49
C ASP A 59 12.87 -4.63 9.01
N GLY A 60 12.95 -3.29 8.90
CA GLY A 60 14.19 -2.52 8.75
C GLY A 60 14.74 -2.49 7.33
N TYR A 61 14.50 -1.39 6.58
CA TYR A 61 15.10 -1.15 5.26
C TYR A 61 16.62 -0.88 5.37
N GLY A 62 17.36 -1.98 5.54
CA GLY A 62 18.81 -2.07 5.68
C GLY A 62 19.34 -3.38 5.10
N GLY A 63 18.91 -3.73 3.88
CA GLY A 63 19.52 -4.81 3.09
C GLY A 63 18.72 -6.11 2.90
N MET A 64 17.43 -6.19 3.26
CA MET A 64 16.65 -7.42 3.11
C MET A 64 15.81 -7.54 1.83
N VAL A 65 15.66 -8.80 1.40
CA VAL A 65 15.01 -9.25 0.16
C VAL A 65 13.52 -8.95 0.21
N LEU A 66 13.05 -8.14 -0.74
CA LEU A 66 11.63 -7.91 -0.95
C LEU A 66 11.01 -9.17 -1.55
N MET A 67 10.14 -9.83 -0.78
CA MET A 67 9.38 -10.97 -1.27
C MET A 67 8.12 -10.50 -1.96
N ARG A 68 7.98 -10.85 -3.24
CA ARG A 68 6.77 -10.52 -4.02
C ARG A 68 5.58 -11.29 -3.47
N LEU A 69 4.52 -10.57 -3.14
CA LEU A 69 3.26 -11.14 -2.67
C LEU A 69 2.33 -11.43 -3.85
N THR A 70 1.80 -12.64 -3.83
CA THR A 70 0.81 -13.18 -4.78
C THR A 70 -0.60 -13.00 -4.24
N ASP A 71 -1.60 -13.20 -5.10
CA ASP A 71 -3.01 -12.95 -4.79
C ASP A 71 -3.58 -13.79 -3.63
N ASN A 72 -3.03 -14.99 -3.42
CA ASN A 72 -3.48 -15.93 -2.40
C ASN A 72 -2.73 -15.77 -1.07
N ASP A 73 -1.69 -14.94 -1.03
CA ASP A 73 -0.94 -14.71 0.19
C ASP A 73 -1.79 -13.95 1.22
N PRO A 74 -1.54 -14.17 2.52
CA PRO A 74 -2.16 -13.37 3.57
C PRO A 74 -1.65 -11.93 3.51
N VAL A 75 -2.49 -10.98 3.93
CA VAL A 75 -2.07 -9.58 4.08
C VAL A 75 -1.14 -9.46 5.29
N CYS A 76 -0.06 -8.69 5.15
CA CYS A 76 0.90 -8.40 6.21
C CYS A 76 0.79 -6.94 6.67
N ALA A 77 1.28 -6.64 7.88
CA ALA A 77 1.24 -5.30 8.44
C ALA A 77 2.10 -4.32 7.63
N ASP A 78 3.33 -4.70 7.27
CA ASP A 78 4.25 -3.85 6.53
C ASP A 78 4.44 -4.34 5.10
N MET A 79 4.03 -3.50 4.16
CA MET A 79 4.01 -3.81 2.74
C MET A 79 4.60 -2.66 1.93
N VAL A 80 5.25 -2.99 0.82
CA VAL A 80 5.86 -2.00 -0.05
C VAL A 80 5.44 -2.19 -1.49
N LEU A 81 5.18 -1.07 -2.15
CA LEU A 81 4.93 -0.96 -3.58
C LEU A 81 6.25 -0.65 -4.28
N MET A 82 6.79 -1.64 -5.00
CA MET A 82 8.06 -1.48 -5.71
C MET A 82 7.90 -0.62 -6.96
N GLY A 83 8.64 0.49 -7.05
CA GLY A 83 8.59 1.38 -8.24
C GLY A 83 7.31 2.21 -8.34
N PHE A 84 6.55 2.31 -7.24
CA PHE A 84 5.32 3.09 -7.21
C PHE A 84 5.58 4.59 -7.06
N ASP A 85 4.87 5.36 -7.87
CA ASP A 85 4.93 6.82 -7.89
C ASP A 85 3.52 7.36 -7.55
N PRO A 86 3.32 7.90 -6.33
CA PRO A 86 2.02 8.42 -5.91
C PRO A 86 1.47 9.52 -6.82
N ASP A 87 2.33 10.35 -7.41
CA ASP A 87 1.91 11.49 -8.24
C ASP A 87 1.35 11.06 -9.59
N LYS A 88 1.71 9.86 -10.05
CA LYS A 88 1.17 9.26 -11.27
C LYS A 88 -0.21 8.60 -11.07
N GLN A 89 -0.75 8.62 -9.86
CA GLN A 89 -2.11 8.12 -9.57
C GLN A 89 -3.10 9.30 -9.49
N PRO A 90 -3.99 9.47 -10.48
CA PRO A 90 -4.89 10.63 -10.55
C PRO A 90 -5.78 10.80 -9.31
N MET A 91 -6.22 9.69 -8.71
CA MET A 91 -7.07 9.67 -7.51
C MET A 91 -6.32 10.08 -6.23
N LEU A 92 -5.02 9.75 -6.13
CA LEU A 92 -4.18 10.20 -5.02
C LEU A 92 -3.80 11.67 -5.18
N ARG A 93 -3.54 12.12 -6.42
CA ARG A 93 -3.27 13.53 -6.74
C ARG A 93 -4.43 14.44 -6.33
N ALA A 94 -5.68 14.04 -6.59
CA ALA A 94 -6.86 14.80 -6.18
C ALA A 94 -6.99 14.97 -4.65
N ARG A 95 -6.42 14.06 -3.86
CA ARG A 95 -6.35 14.17 -2.40
C ARG A 95 -5.12 14.93 -1.91
N ALA A 96 -3.96 14.74 -2.54
CA ALA A 96 -2.75 15.50 -2.23
C ALA A 96 -2.93 17.01 -2.48
N SER A 97 -3.64 17.39 -3.55
CA SER A 97 -4.02 18.79 -3.81
C SER A 97 -4.98 19.38 -2.78
N LYS A 98 -5.64 18.58 -1.93
CA LYS A 98 -6.44 19.07 -0.79
C LYS A 98 -5.68 19.13 0.53
N MET A 99 -4.51 18.51 0.65
CA MET A 99 -3.67 18.60 1.85
C MET A 99 -2.57 19.66 1.74
N ALA A 100 -2.39 20.28 0.57
CA ALA A 100 -1.36 21.28 0.29
C ALA A 100 -1.84 22.75 0.36
N GLN A 101 -3.03 23.02 0.91
CA GLN A 101 -3.41 24.38 1.28
C GLN A 101 -3.14 24.59 2.78
N PRO A 102 -2.12 25.38 3.16
CA PRO A 102 -2.07 25.93 4.50
C PRO A 102 -3.25 26.92 4.67
N PRO A 103 -3.75 27.11 5.91
CA PRO A 103 -4.81 28.05 6.22
C PRO A 103 -4.48 29.49 5.81
#